data_AF-A0A940NPW4-F1
#
_entry.id   AF-A0A940NPW4-F1
#
_cell.length_a   1.000
_cell.length_b   1.000
_cell.length_c   1.000
_cell.angle_alpha   90.00
_cell.angle_beta   90.00
_cell.angle_gamma   90.00
#
_symmetry.space_group_name_H-M   'P 1'
#
loop_
_entity.id
_entity.type
_entity.pdbx_description
1 polymer ?
#
loop_
_entity_poly.entity_id
_entity_poly.type
_entity_poly.pdbx_seq_one_letter_code
_entity_poly.pdbx_strand_id
1 'polypeptide(L)'
;MKKRHRKKLHKNHLIDLVYSVSVSKIWREKLFNSVRYKKYIIDKSQYEGISHQLKKIIINSNLRYFVSIIPQHEAYGWEDWDSSQIYFKFESIEFPNLVDFSANNPEVIE
;
A
#
# COMPACT_ATOMS: atom_id res chain seq x y z
N MET A 1 -23.00 -4.19 -6.36
CA MET A 1 -22.05 -5.26 -6.77
C MET A 1 -22.04 -6.37 -5.71
N LYS A 2 -22.01 -7.65 -6.09
CA LYS A 2 -21.93 -8.78 -5.12
C LYS A 2 -20.61 -8.75 -4.33
N LYS A 3 -20.61 -9.14 -3.05
CA LYS A 3 -19.43 -9.14 -2.15
C LYS A 3 -18.20 -9.83 -2.76
N ARG A 4 -18.38 -10.95 -3.45
CA ARG A 4 -17.30 -11.67 -4.16
C ARG A 4 -16.64 -10.82 -5.24
N HIS A 5 -17.42 -10.13 -6.08
CA HIS A 5 -16.90 -9.26 -7.13
C HIS A 5 -16.20 -8.04 -6.52
N ARG A 6 -16.73 -7.50 -5.42
CA ARG A 6 -16.12 -6.40 -4.67
C ARG A 6 -14.75 -6.78 -4.12
N LYS A 7 -14.63 -7.94 -3.47
CA LYS A 7 -13.33 -8.47 -2.99
C LYS A 7 -12.35 -8.70 -4.13
N LYS A 8 -12.82 -9.21 -5.28
CA LYS A 8 -11.98 -9.41 -6.48
C LYS A 8 -11.45 -8.09 -7.01
N LEU A 9 -12.28 -7.06 -7.08
CA LEU A 9 -11.88 -5.72 -7.50
C LEU A 9 -10.78 -5.15 -6.60
N HIS A 10 -10.96 -5.25 -5.27
CA HIS A 10 -9.93 -4.84 -4.31
C HIS A 10 -8.62 -5.61 -4.50
N LYS A 11 -8.70 -6.93 -4.70
CA LYS A 11 -7.52 -7.79 -4.93
C LYS A 11 -6.76 -7.39 -6.18
N ASN A 12 -7.45 -7.14 -7.28
CA ASN A 12 -6.82 -6.80 -8.55
C ASN A 12 -6.03 -5.49 -8.46
N HIS A 13 -6.57 -4.48 -7.78
CA HIS A 13 -5.94 -3.16 -7.72
C HIS A 13 -5.02 -2.95 -6.51
N LEU A 14 -4.98 -3.91 -5.58
CA LEU A 14 -4.03 -3.85 -4.48
C LEU A 14 -2.58 -3.93 -4.99
N ILE A 15 -2.31 -4.79 -5.98
CA ILE A 15 -0.97 -4.92 -6.58
C ILE A 15 -0.54 -3.61 -7.26
N ASP A 16 -1.44 -3.02 -8.05
CA ASP A 16 -1.19 -1.72 -8.70
C ASP A 16 -0.91 -0.63 -7.67
N LEU A 17 -1.63 -0.67 -6.54
CA LEU A 17 -1.46 0.26 -5.43
C LEU A 17 -0.12 0.09 -4.73
N VAL A 18 0.26 -1.15 -4.41
CA VAL A 18 1.56 -1.48 -3.82
C VAL A 18 2.64 -0.86 -4.69
N TYR A 19 2.68 -1.19 -5.97
CA TYR A 19 3.68 -0.63 -6.89
C TYR A 19 3.65 0.89 -6.91
N SER A 20 2.47 1.48 -7.13
CA SER A 20 2.34 2.93 -7.28
C SER A 20 2.76 3.71 -6.04
N VAL A 21 2.56 3.16 -4.84
CA VAL A 21 2.95 3.80 -3.58
C VAL A 21 4.42 3.58 -3.30
N SER A 22 4.93 2.36 -3.51
CA SER A 22 6.34 2.02 -3.27
C SER A 22 7.29 2.84 -4.16
N VAL A 23 6.92 3.12 -5.41
CA VAL A 23 7.74 3.97 -6.29
C VAL A 23 7.44 5.47 -6.13
N SER A 24 6.47 5.87 -5.32
CA SER A 24 6.11 7.27 -5.18
C SER A 24 7.02 7.97 -4.18
N LYS A 25 7.78 8.99 -4.63
CA LYS A 25 8.62 9.82 -3.77
C LYS A 25 7.84 10.42 -2.58
N ILE A 26 6.66 10.97 -2.86
CA ILE A 26 5.80 11.60 -1.85
C ILE A 26 5.42 10.61 -0.74
N TRP A 27 5.05 9.38 -1.12
CA TRP A 27 4.71 8.35 -0.14
C TRP A 27 5.92 7.78 0.57
N ARG A 28 7.04 7.57 -0.12
CA ARG A 28 8.31 7.13 0.49
C ARG A 28 8.76 8.12 1.56
N GLU A 29 8.85 9.41 1.24
CA GLU A 29 9.21 10.46 2.21
C GLU A 29 8.25 10.47 3.40
N LYS A 30 6.94 10.39 3.16
CA LYS A 30 5.92 10.37 4.22
C LYS A 30 6.01 9.14 5.11
N LEU A 31 6.26 7.97 4.53
CA LEU A 31 6.32 6.70 5.25
C LEU A 31 7.65 6.56 5.98
N PHE A 32 8.79 6.81 5.33
CA PHE A 32 10.12 6.70 5.93
C PHE A 32 10.28 7.58 7.18
N ASN A 33 9.64 8.75 7.19
CA ASN A 33 9.61 9.65 8.35
C ASN A 33 8.47 9.36 9.34
N SER A 34 7.73 8.25 9.16
CA SER A 34 6.59 7.90 10.02
C SER A 34 6.96 6.90 11.11
N VAL A 35 6.18 6.93 12.19
CA VAL A 35 6.24 5.92 13.25
C VAL A 35 5.75 4.58 12.70
N ARG A 36 6.45 3.49 13.06
CA ARG A 36 6.01 2.11 12.73
C ARG A 36 4.55 1.90 13.15
N TYR A 37 3.83 1.12 12.35
CA TYR A 37 2.41 0.81 12.48
C TYR A 37 1.44 2.00 12.36
N LYS A 38 1.92 3.23 12.18
CA LYS A 38 1.05 4.36 11.86
C LYS A 38 0.38 4.11 10.51
N LYS A 39 -0.94 3.96 10.52
CA LYS A 39 -1.74 3.74 9.32
C LYS A 39 -2.09 5.07 8.65
N TYR A 40 -1.79 5.16 7.36
CA TYR A 40 -2.28 6.21 6.48
C TYR A 40 -3.36 5.66 5.57
N ILE A 41 -4.39 6.46 5.32
CA ILE A 41 -5.48 6.08 4.43
C ILE A 41 -5.11 6.48 3.00
N ILE A 42 -5.38 5.58 2.06
CA ILE A 42 -5.40 5.87 0.64
C ILE A 42 -6.83 5.72 0.17
N ASP A 43 -7.40 6.82 -0.29
CA ASP A 43 -8.77 6.90 -0.77
C ASP A 43 -8.96 8.07 -1.75
N LYS A 44 -10.23 8.42 -2.03
CA LYS A 44 -10.59 9.55 -2.90
C LYS A 44 -10.12 10.92 -2.42
N SER A 45 -9.70 11.07 -1.17
CA SER A 45 -9.21 12.34 -0.58
C SER A 45 -7.69 12.38 -0.50
N GLN A 46 -7.04 11.22 -0.38
CA GLN A 46 -5.59 11.08 -0.27
C GLN A 46 -5.06 10.11 -1.33
N TYR A 47 -4.76 10.65 -2.51
CA TYR A 47 -4.22 9.91 -3.66
C TYR A 47 -2.99 10.57 -4.30
N GLU A 48 -2.42 11.58 -3.64
CA GLU A 48 -1.24 12.28 -4.16
C GLU A 48 -0.09 11.29 -4.38
N GLY A 49 0.67 11.47 -5.47
CA GLY A 49 1.76 10.58 -5.83
C GLY A 49 1.32 9.20 -6.35
N ILE A 50 0.00 8.95 -6.51
CA ILE A 50 -0.54 7.72 -7.12
C ILE A 50 -0.77 7.95 -8.62
N SER A 51 -0.57 6.91 -9.43
CA SER A 51 -0.79 6.98 -10.88
C SER A 51 -2.22 7.43 -11.21
N HIS A 52 -2.38 8.23 -12.27
CA HIS A 52 -3.66 8.79 -12.67
C HIS A 52 -4.72 7.71 -13.00
N GLN A 53 -4.29 6.58 -13.57
CA GLN A 53 -5.16 5.44 -13.85
C GLN A 53 -5.70 4.82 -12.56
N LEU A 54 -4.82 4.55 -11.59
CA LEU A 54 -5.22 3.96 -10.31
C LEU A 54 -6.07 4.94 -9.48
N LYS A 55 -5.76 6.24 -9.51
CA LYS A 55 -6.59 7.29 -8.91
C LYS A 55 -8.04 7.22 -9.41
N LYS A 56 -8.25 7.13 -10.73
CA LYS A 56 -9.61 7.01 -11.31
C LYS A 56 -10.33 5.79 -10.78
N ILE A 57 -9.64 4.65 -10.66
CA ILE A 57 -10.21 3.41 -10.16
C ILE A 57 -10.60 3.55 -8.69
N ILE A 58 -9.71 4.08 -7.84
CA ILE A 58 -9.96 4.33 -6.42
C ILE A 58 -11.18 5.21 -6.24
N ILE A 59 -11.30 6.31 -7.00
CA ILE A 59 -12.42 7.25 -6.90
C ILE A 59 -13.72 6.60 -7.39
N ASN A 60 -13.74 6.08 -8.63
CA ASN A 60 -14.96 5.56 -9.26
C ASN A 60 -15.50 4.33 -8.53
N SER A 61 -14.61 3.51 -7.97
CA SER A 61 -14.98 2.32 -7.22
C SER A 61 -15.01 2.57 -5.71
N ASN A 62 -14.72 3.77 -5.22
CA ASN A 62 -14.62 4.08 -3.79
C ASN A 62 -13.80 3.04 -3.01
N LEU A 63 -12.62 2.68 -3.54
CA LEU A 63 -11.70 1.76 -2.87
C LEU A 63 -10.95 2.50 -1.76
N ARG A 64 -10.62 1.80 -0.69
CA ARG A 64 -9.93 2.39 0.46
C ARG A 64 -8.95 1.38 1.03
N TYR A 65 -7.73 1.85 1.28
CA TYR A 65 -6.65 1.03 1.78
C TYR A 65 -5.93 1.74 2.91
N PHE A 66 -5.32 0.98 3.79
CA PHE A 66 -4.28 1.46 4.69
C PHE A 66 -2.91 1.15 4.13
N VAL A 67 -1.96 2.05 4.36
CA VAL A 67 -0.53 1.79 4.23
C VAL A 67 0.17 2.14 5.55
N SER A 68 1.11 1.29 5.98
CA SER A 68 1.90 1.49 7.21
C SER A 68 3.25 0.81 7.11
N ILE A 69 4.23 1.26 7.89
CA ILE A 69 5.48 0.52 8.09
C ILE A 69 5.26 -0.62 9.08
N ILE A 70 5.83 -1.79 8.79
CA ILE A 70 5.89 -2.95 9.68
C ILE A 70 7.33 -3.47 9.81
N PRO A 71 7.66 -4.27 10.85
CA PRO A 71 8.92 -4.99 10.87
C PRO A 71 8.91 -6.15 9.84
N GLN A 72 10.09 -6.55 9.38
CA GLN A 72 10.26 -7.60 8.38
C GLN A 72 9.56 -8.92 8.73
N HIS A 73 9.66 -9.37 9.98
CA HIS A 73 9.08 -10.65 10.40
C HIS A 73 7.55 -10.70 10.34
N GLU A 74 6.88 -9.57 10.13
CA GLU A 74 5.42 -9.50 9.90
C GLU A 74 5.05 -9.49 8.40
N ALA A 75 6.03 -9.35 7.50
CA ALA A 75 5.84 -9.38 6.06
C ALA A 75 5.92 -10.84 5.56
N TYR A 76 4.81 -11.57 5.73
CA TYR A 76 4.75 -13.00 5.38
C TYR A 76 5.14 -13.26 3.91
N GLY A 77 6.02 -14.22 3.67
CA GLY A 77 6.57 -14.56 2.36
C GLY A 77 7.78 -13.72 1.93
N TRP A 78 8.26 -12.81 2.78
CA TRP A 78 9.42 -11.94 2.57
C TRP A 78 10.47 -12.13 3.67
N GLU A 79 10.43 -13.26 4.38
CA GLU A 79 11.28 -13.53 5.54
C GLU A 79 12.78 -13.54 5.18
N ASP A 80 13.13 -13.94 3.96
CA ASP A 80 14.51 -14.04 3.48
C ASP A 80 15.04 -12.76 2.82
N TRP A 81 14.26 -11.69 2.80
CA TRP A 81 14.69 -10.41 2.22
C TRP A 81 15.66 -9.65 3.14
N ASP A 82 16.27 -8.59 2.62
CA ASP A 82 17.21 -7.77 3.40
C ASP A 82 16.50 -7.04 4.55
N SER A 83 17.03 -7.19 5.77
CA SER A 83 16.48 -6.59 6.99
C SER A 83 16.75 -5.08 7.11
N SER A 84 17.64 -4.54 6.26
CA SER A 84 17.90 -3.10 6.16
C SER A 84 16.75 -2.33 5.47
N GLN A 85 15.87 -3.04 4.76
CA GLN A 85 14.79 -2.44 3.99
C GLN A 85 13.63 -1.97 4.90
N ILE A 86 12.88 -0.98 4.44
CA ILE A 86 11.63 -0.56 5.08
C ILE A 86 10.46 -1.30 4.44
N TYR A 87 9.75 -2.07 5.26
CA TYR A 87 8.63 -2.88 4.83
C TYR A 87 7.32 -2.10 4.97
N PHE A 88 6.63 -1.93 3.86
CA PHE A 88 5.29 -1.37 3.82
C PHE A 88 4.26 -2.50 3.77
N LYS A 89 3.22 -2.37 4.59
CA LYS A 89 2.02 -3.20 4.57
C LYS A 89 0.87 -2.42 3.97
N PHE A 90 0.19 -3.03 3.02
CA PHE A 90 -1.01 -2.50 2.38
C PHE A 90 -2.20 -3.38 2.76
N GLU A 91 -3.29 -2.78 3.24
CA GLU A 91 -4.46 -3.52 3.74
C GLU A 91 -5.74 -2.88 3.22
N SER A 92 -6.64 -3.67 2.62
CA SER A 92 -7.97 -3.18 2.26
C SER A 92 -8.81 -2.92 3.51
N ILE A 93 -9.32 -1.68 3.65
CA ILE A 93 -10.19 -1.31 4.78
C ILE A 93 -11.49 -2.15 4.78
N GLU A 94 -12.02 -2.46 3.60
CA GLU A 94 -13.28 -3.23 3.46
C GLU A 94 -13.07 -4.74 3.64
N PHE A 95 -11.84 -5.22 3.43
CA PHE A 95 -11.48 -6.64 3.49
C PHE A 95 -10.12 -6.78 4.17
N PRO A 96 -10.05 -6.76 5.51
CA PRO A 96 -8.78 -6.74 6.26
C PRO A 96 -7.84 -7.91 5.97
N ASN A 97 -8.39 -9.05 5.53
CA ASN A 97 -7.60 -10.23 5.16
C ASN A 97 -6.97 -10.11 3.75
N LEU A 98 -7.24 -9.02 3.03
CA LEU A 98 -6.62 -8.72 1.75
C LEU A 98 -5.47 -7.75 2.00
N VAL A 99 -4.28 -8.33 2.11
CA VAL A 99 -3.03 -7.66 2.46
C VAL A 99 -2.00 -7.96 1.38
N ASP A 100 -1.10 -7.00 1.16
CA ASP A 100 0.10 -7.17 0.35
C ASP A 100 1.24 -6.31 0.91
N PHE A 101 2.46 -6.56 0.47
CA PHE A 101 3.67 -5.98 1.06
C PHE A 101 4.62 -5.43 -0.01
N SER A 102 5.52 -4.54 0.41
CA SER A 102 6.70 -4.16 -0.37
C SER A 102 7.87 -3.86 0.54
N ALA A 103 9.08 -4.18 0.11
CA ALA A 103 10.32 -3.71 0.71
C ALA A 103 10.86 -2.51 -0.08
N ASN A 104 11.34 -1.47 0.61
CA ASN A 104 11.84 -0.25 0.00
C ASN A 104 13.17 0.16 0.63
N ASN A 105 14.14 0.52 -0.21
CA ASN A 105 15.45 0.97 0.25
C ASN A 105 15.35 2.42 0.74
N PRO A 106 15.59 2.70 2.03
CA PRO A 106 15.53 4.07 2.55
C PRO A 106 16.61 5.00 1.97
N GLU A 107 17.70 4.46 1.42
CA GLU A 107 18.79 5.23 0.83
C GLU A 107 18.46 5.76 -0.57
N VAL A 108 17.42 5.22 -1.22
CA VAL A 108 17.00 5.62 -2.57
C VAL A 108 15.67 6.36 -2.51
N ILE A 109 15.75 7.68 -2.40
CA ILE A 109 14.61 8.60 -2.48
C ILE A 109 14.63 9.30 -3.85
N GLU A 110 14.39 8.52 -4.90
CA GLU A 110 14.17 9.04 -6.27
C GLU A 110 12.69 9.28 -6.56
#